data_AF-A0ABD0MZ40-F1
#
_entry.id   AF-A0ABD0MZ40-F1
#
_cell.length_a   1.000
_cell.length_b   1.000
_cell.length_c   1.000
_cell.angle_alpha   90.00
_cell.angle_beta   90.00
_cell.angle_gamma   90.00
#
_symmetry.space_group_name_H-M   'P 1'
#
loop_
_entity.id
_entity.type
_entity.pdbx_description
1 polymer ?
#
loop_
_entity_poly.entity_id
_entity_poly.type
_entity_poly.pdbx_seq_one_letter_code
_entity_poly.pdbx_strand_id
1 'polypeptide(L)' 'SPNGPGLTHWPEYEDETYLGIGLKQKAGKNLKRKHYTFMTKTLPDLIRQGREKREHSEL' A
#
# COMPACT_ATOMS: atom_id res chain seq x y z
N SER A 1 -0.95 -12.54 18.87
CA SER A 1 -2.24 -12.28 18.22
C SER A 1 -2.96 -11.16 18.97
N PRO A 2 -3.51 -10.13 18.32
CA PRO A 2 -4.21 -9.01 18.97
C PRO A 2 -5.68 -9.32 19.33
N ASN A 3 -6.10 -10.57 19.18
CA ASN A 3 -7.46 -11.04 19.48
C ASN A 3 -7.71 -11.18 20.98
N GLY A 4 -8.97 -11.01 21.40
CA GLY A 4 -9.40 -11.20 22.78
C GLY A 4 -10.93 -11.29 22.92
N PRO A 5 -11.46 -11.76 24.06
CA PRO A 5 -12.90 -11.86 24.30
C PRO A 5 -13.61 -10.51 24.13
N GLY A 6 -14.72 -10.50 23.40
CA GLY A 6 -15.53 -9.28 23.17
C GLY A 6 -14.96 -8.30 22.13
N LEU A 7 -13.78 -8.57 21.56
CA LEU A 7 -13.22 -7.77 20.47
C LEU A 7 -13.65 -8.30 19.11
N THR A 8 -13.71 -7.41 18.12
CA THR A 8 -13.86 -7.85 16.72
C THR A 8 -12.61 -8.62 16.33
N HIS A 9 -12.80 -9.76 15.64
CA HIS A 9 -11.69 -10.59 15.20
C HIS A 9 -10.73 -9.79 14.31
N TRP A 10 -9.46 -9.77 14.70
CA TRP A 10 -8.38 -9.20 13.93
C TRP A 10 -7.73 -10.30 13.10
N PRO A 11 -7.85 -10.25 11.76
CA PRO A 11 -7.30 -11.29 10.88
C PRO A 11 -5.78 -11.27 10.92
N GLU A 12 -5.15 -12.44 10.88
CA GLU A 12 -3.72 -12.54 10.60
C GLU A 12 -3.40 -11.88 9.25
N TYR A 13 -2.24 -11.25 9.11
CA TYR A 13 -1.87 -10.52 7.89
C TYR A 13 -1.52 -11.49 6.75
N GLU A 14 -2.54 -12.16 6.23
CA GLU A 14 -2.48 -13.03 5.07
C GLU A 14 -3.22 -12.35 3.92
N ASP A 15 -2.64 -12.38 2.71
CA ASP A 15 -3.24 -11.75 1.51
C ASP A 15 -3.62 -10.27 1.75
N GLU A 16 -2.74 -9.52 2.42
CA GLU A 16 -2.90 -8.09 2.75
C GLU A 16 -4.21 -7.75 3.49
N THR A 17 -4.71 -8.67 4.30
CA THR A 17 -5.87 -8.45 5.18
C THR A 17 -5.54 -7.49 6.31
N TYR A 18 -6.52 -6.69 6.73
CA TYR A 18 -6.37 -5.76 7.84
C TYR A 18 -7.71 -5.58 8.57
N LEU A 19 -7.64 -5.11 9.82
CA LEU A 19 -8.81 -4.63 10.56
C LEU A 19 -8.88 -3.10 10.46
N GLY A 20 -9.94 -2.58 9.84
CA GLY A 20 -10.25 -1.15 9.87
C GLY A 20 -10.79 -0.75 11.23
N ILE A 21 -10.09 0.13 11.94
CA ILE A 21 -10.48 0.63 13.26
C ILE A 21 -11.18 1.99 13.09
N GLY A 22 -12.44 2.05 13.50
CA GLY A 22 -13.29 3.25 13.49
C GLY A 22 -14.54 3.02 14.36
N LEU A 23 -15.57 3.86 14.23
CA LEU A 23 -16.84 3.69 14.97
C LEU A 23 -17.45 2.29 14.79
N LYS A 24 -17.24 1.68 13.62
CA LYS A 24 -17.51 0.27 13.34
C LYS A 24 -16.23 -0.37 12.84
N GLN A 25 -15.82 -1.46 13.48
CA GLN A 25 -14.66 -2.22 13.07
C GLN A 25 -15.05 -3.18 11.94
N LYS A 26 -14.22 -3.26 10.90
CA LYS A 26 -14.48 -4.15 9.76
C LYS A 26 -13.17 -4.63 9.13
N ALA A 27 -13.10 -5.92 8.83
CA ALA A 27 -12.01 -6.48 8.05
C ALA A 27 -12.03 -5.97 6.61
N GLY A 28 -10.84 -5.70 6.06
CA GLY A 28 -10.63 -5.34 4.68
C GLY A 28 -9.40 -6.03 4.11
N LYS A 29 -9.14 -5.80 2.82
CA LYS A 29 -7.94 -6.25 2.12
C LYS A 29 -7.32 -5.11 1.33
N ASN A 30 -6.05 -5.23 0.99
CA ASN A 30 -5.35 -4.36 0.02
C ASN A 30 -5.33 -2.89 0.44
N LEU A 31 -5.08 -2.63 1.74
CA LEU A 31 -5.09 -1.28 2.30
C LEU A 31 -4.14 -0.36 1.51
N LYS A 32 -4.71 0.66 0.86
CA LYS A 32 -3.97 1.63 0.03
C LYS A 32 -3.09 1.02 -1.07
N ARG A 33 -3.35 -0.21 -1.52
CA ARG A 33 -2.51 -0.95 -2.49
C ARG A 33 -2.15 -0.11 -3.72
N LYS A 34 -3.12 0.60 -4.33
CA LYS A 34 -2.88 1.45 -5.51
C LYS A 34 -1.92 2.60 -5.21
N HIS A 35 -2.11 3.28 -4.08
CA HIS A 35 -1.26 4.40 -3.66
C HIS A 35 0.15 3.92 -3.31
N TYR A 36 0.26 2.81 -2.58
CA TYR A 36 1.55 2.17 -2.28
C TYR A 36 2.31 1.80 -3.57
N THR A 37 1.63 1.15 -4.51
CA THR A 37 2.21 0.76 -5.81
C THR A 37 2.71 1.98 -6.59
N PHE A 38 1.92 3.05 -6.63
CA PHE A 38 2.31 4.27 -7.33
C PHE A 38 3.57 4.90 -6.70
N MET A 39 3.59 5.08 -5.38
CA MET A 39 4.69 5.75 -4.69
C MET A 39 6.00 4.95 -4.71
N THR A 40 5.92 3.62 -4.65
CA THR A 40 7.11 2.74 -4.54
C THR A 40 7.63 2.21 -5.87
N LYS A 41 6.79 2.15 -6.91
CA LYS A 41 7.18 1.60 -8.22
C LYS A 41 7.04 2.63 -9.33
N THR A 42 5.82 3.10 -9.57
CA THR A 42 5.51 3.95 -10.73
C THR A 42 6.24 5.29 -10.69
N LEU A 43 6.23 5.98 -9.55
CA LEU A 43 6.84 7.30 -9.43
C LEU A 43 8.38 7.25 -9.60
N PRO A 44 9.13 6.35 -8.93
CA PRO A 44 10.55 6.18 -9.19
C PRO A 44 10.87 5.88 -10.67
N ASP A 45 10.10 5.01 -11.33
CA ASP A 45 10.30 4.68 -12.75
C ASP A 45 10.12 5.90 -13.65
N LEU A 46 9.08 6.71 -13.41
CA LEU A 46 8.86 7.95 -14.16
C LEU A 46 10.00 8.95 -13.97
N ILE A 47 10.54 9.07 -12.75
CA ILE A 47 11.68 9.95 -12.47
C ILE A 47 12.92 9.50 -13.25
N ARG A 48 13.23 8.19 -13.24
CA ARG A 48 14.35 7.62 -13.99
C ARG A 48 14.22 7.89 -15.49
N GLN A 49 13.06 7.56 -16.07
CA GLN A 49 12.79 7.80 -17.49
C GLN A 49 12.90 9.29 -17.86
N GLY A 50 12.46 10.18 -16.97
CA GLY A 50 12.59 11.62 -17.14
C GLY A 50 14.05 12.10 -17.14
N ARG A 51 14.93 11.49 -16.34
CA ARG A 51 16.36 11.80 -16.30
C ARG A 51 17.07 11.27 -17.55
N GLU A 52 16.86 10.01 -17.90
CA GLU A 52 17.44 9.38 -19.10
C GLU A 52 17.10 10.18 -20.36
N LYS A 53 15.85 10.61 -20.52
CA LYS A 53 15.43 11.44 -21.67
C LYS A 53 16.14 12.79 -21.74
N ARG A 54 16.45 13.41 -20.61
CA ARG A 54 17.19 14.69 -20.56
C ARG A 54 18.64 14.45 -20.95
N GLU A 55 19.29 13.44 -20.36
CA GLU A 55 20.67 13.06 -20.69
C GLU A 55 20.83 12.72 -22.18
N HIS A 56 19.88 11.99 -22.77
CA HIS A 56 19.88 11.68 -24.21
C HIS A 56 19.64 12.91 -25.11
N SER A 57 19.02 13.97 -24.61
CA SER A 57 18.76 15.19 -25.40
C SER A 57 19.92 16.19 -25.34
N GLU A 58 20.88 15.98 -24.44
CA GLU A 58 22.05 16.85 -24.21
C GLU A 58 23.33 16.32 -24.90
N LEU A 59 23.25 15.17 -25.59
CA LEU A 59 24.31 14.55 -26.42
C LEU A 59 24.11 14.87 -27.90
#